data_AF-A0A1B6F999-F1
#
_entry.id   AF-A0A1B6F999-F1
#
_cell.length_a   1.000
_cell.length_b   1.000
_cell.length_c   1.000
_cell.angle_alpha   90.00
_cell.angle_beta   90.00
_cell.angle_gamma   90.00
#
_symmetry.space_group_name_H-M   'P 1'
#
loop_
_entity.id
_entity.type
_entity.pdbx_description
1 polymer ?
#
loop_
_entity_poly.entity_id
_entity_poly.type
_entity_poly.pdbx_seq_one_letter_code
_entity_poly.pdbx_strand_id
1 'polypeptide(L)'
;MPEKKHFERLPKSVVPKNYELFLRPNLTKFTFEGKVKINIKINEPTNKIVMNAIELEITEAELTTADGRALTPTRSLSTETETLNLDLAETLPPGDAQLHISFLGQLNDKMKGFYRSKYTLGDEERYAAVTQFESTDARRCFPCWDEPAIKATFDITLAVQPEKTALSNMVLPYYKDYFNIAYPLPKIDL
;
A
#
# COMPACT_ATOMS: atom_id res chain seq x y z
N MET A 1 -2.97 32.60 2.94
CA MET A 1 -2.01 31.60 2.43
C MET A 1 -2.27 30.32 3.20
N PRO A 2 -2.48 29.15 2.57
CA PRO A 2 -2.56 27.91 3.34
C PRO A 2 -1.24 27.73 4.09
N GLU A 3 -1.32 27.42 5.38
CA GLU A 3 -0.15 27.16 6.22
C GLU A 3 0.72 26.08 5.56
N LYS A 4 2.03 26.34 5.46
CA LYS A 4 2.98 25.33 5.02
C LYS A 4 2.95 24.20 6.05
N LYS A 5 2.41 23.03 5.67
CA LYS A 5 2.59 21.79 6.44
C LYS A 5 4.07 21.61 6.75
N HIS A 6 4.41 21.53 8.02
CA HIS A 6 5.78 21.26 8.44
C HIS A 6 6.11 19.82 8.07
N PHE A 7 7.08 19.62 7.18
CA PHE A 7 7.49 18.28 6.79
C PHE A 7 8.23 17.60 7.95
N GLU A 8 7.78 16.41 8.33
CA GLU A 8 8.39 15.61 9.38
C GLU A 8 8.73 14.22 8.85
N ARG A 9 9.94 13.74 9.18
CA ARG A 9 10.40 12.39 8.84
C ARG A 9 9.76 11.39 9.79
N LEU A 10 9.44 10.20 9.29
CA LEU A 10 9.01 9.10 10.15
C LEU A 10 10.12 8.69 11.14
N PRO A 11 9.75 8.24 12.34
CA PRO A 11 10.69 7.62 13.28
C PRO A 11 11.39 6.42 12.64
N LYS A 12 12.69 6.25 12.93
CA LYS A 12 13.50 5.11 12.46
C LYS A 12 13.48 3.91 13.42
N SER A 13 12.72 4.01 14.51
CA SER A 13 12.57 2.97 15.53
C SER A 13 11.99 1.68 14.95
N VAL A 14 11.17 1.79 13.90
CA VAL A 14 10.60 0.64 13.18
C VAL A 14 10.77 0.85 11.69
N VAL A 15 11.23 -0.19 10.99
CA VAL A 15 11.41 -0.16 9.53
C VAL A 15 10.81 -1.42 8.88
N PRO A 16 10.24 -1.31 7.67
CA PRO A 16 9.71 -2.45 6.92
C PRO A 16 10.85 -3.25 6.27
N LYS A 17 10.62 -4.55 6.11
CA LYS A 17 11.48 -5.46 5.33
C LYS A 17 10.77 -5.93 4.07
N ASN A 18 9.50 -6.32 4.19
CA ASN A 18 8.69 -6.86 3.12
C ASN A 18 7.21 -6.47 3.33
N TYR A 19 6.51 -6.23 2.23
CA TYR A 19 5.06 -6.02 2.18
C TYR A 19 4.40 -7.13 1.36
N GLU A 20 3.48 -7.86 1.97
CA GLU A 20 2.50 -8.70 1.27
C GLU A 20 1.22 -7.87 1.10
N LEU A 21 1.04 -7.29 -0.10
CA LEU A 21 -0.03 -6.36 -0.41
C LEU A 21 -1.10 -7.02 -1.27
N PHE A 22 -2.32 -7.09 -0.74
CA PHE A 22 -3.51 -7.49 -1.47
C PHE A 22 -4.39 -6.27 -1.75
N LEU A 23 -4.83 -6.09 -3.00
CA LEU A 23 -5.79 -5.05 -3.39
C LEU A 23 -6.92 -5.65 -4.23
N ARG A 24 -8.14 -5.18 -3.96
CA ARG A 24 -9.37 -5.55 -4.68
C ARG A 24 -10.13 -4.30 -5.11
N PRO A 25 -9.86 -3.76 -6.32
CA PRO A 25 -10.59 -2.62 -6.83
C PRO A 25 -12.01 -2.97 -7.27
N ASN A 26 -12.95 -2.06 -7.06
CA ASN A 26 -14.31 -2.10 -7.58
C ASN A 26 -14.52 -0.92 -8.54
N LEU A 27 -14.49 -1.20 -9.84
CA LEU A 27 -14.61 -0.20 -10.91
C LEU A 27 -16.05 0.30 -11.13
N THR A 28 -17.04 -0.23 -10.41
CA THR A 28 -18.44 0.24 -10.45
C THR A 28 -18.73 1.21 -9.30
N LYS A 29 -18.24 0.88 -8.10
CA LYS A 29 -18.38 1.71 -6.89
C LYS A 29 -17.27 2.73 -6.73
N PHE A 30 -16.21 2.63 -7.52
CA PHE A 30 -14.98 3.42 -7.42
C PHE A 30 -14.36 3.39 -6.02
N THR A 31 -14.35 2.21 -5.43
CA THR A 31 -13.68 1.92 -4.16
C THR A 31 -12.67 0.80 -4.36
N PHE A 32 -11.82 0.59 -3.37
CA PHE A 32 -11.02 -0.62 -3.28
C PHE A 32 -10.92 -1.06 -1.83
N GLU A 33 -10.77 -2.37 -1.67
CA GLU A 33 -10.40 -2.97 -0.40
C GLU A 33 -8.94 -3.38 -0.47
N GLY A 34 -8.23 -3.24 0.65
CA GLY A 34 -6.84 -3.67 0.74
C GLY A 34 -6.55 -4.38 2.04
N LYS A 35 -5.58 -5.28 1.97
CA LYS A 35 -4.95 -5.90 3.13
C LYS A 35 -3.46 -5.81 2.92
N VAL A 36 -2.74 -5.37 3.93
CA VAL A 36 -1.29 -5.36 3.90
C VAL A 36 -0.77 -6.10 5.12
N LYS A 37 0.11 -7.05 4.86
CA LYS A 37 0.94 -7.66 5.89
C LYS A 37 2.36 -7.15 5.72
N ILE A 38 2.94 -6.61 6.80
CA ILE A 38 4.25 -5.96 6.77
C ILE A 38 5.17 -6.68 7.72
N ASN A 39 6.21 -7.30 7.19
CA ASN A 39 7.31 -7.80 7.99
C ASN A 39 8.18 -6.61 8.41
N ILE A 40 8.29 -6.35 9.71
CA ILE A 40 8.97 -5.18 10.26
C ILE A 40 10.13 -5.56 11.17
N LYS A 41 11.10 -4.65 11.28
CA LYS A 41 12.21 -4.66 12.24
C LYS A 41 11.99 -3.54 13.25
N ILE A 42 11.93 -3.88 14.52
CA ILE A 42 12.00 -2.93 15.64
C ILE A 42 13.48 -2.76 15.99
N ASN A 43 14.02 -1.56 15.79
CA ASN A 43 15.42 -1.20 16.04
C ASN A 43 15.63 -0.72 17.48
N GLU A 44 14.65 -0.04 18.05
CA GLU A 44 14.69 0.57 19.38
C GLU A 44 13.43 0.21 20.16
N PRO A 45 13.50 0.06 21.49
CA PRO A 45 12.31 -0.20 22.30
C PRO A 45 11.22 0.85 22.03
N THR A 46 10.01 0.40 21.71
CA THR A 46 8.92 1.31 21.37
C THR A 46 7.55 0.72 21.68
N ASN A 47 6.62 1.58 22.06
CA ASN A 47 5.20 1.27 22.17
C ASN A 47 4.39 1.96 21.07
N LYS A 48 5.04 2.54 20.04
CA LYS A 48 4.37 3.30 18.99
C LYS A 48 4.98 3.00 17.64
N ILE A 49 4.12 2.65 16.69
CA ILE A 49 4.50 2.48 15.28
C ILE A 49 3.81 3.57 14.47
N VAL A 50 4.61 4.33 13.71
CA VAL A 50 4.11 5.42 12.87
C VAL A 50 4.48 5.14 11.41
N MET A 51 3.50 5.21 10.52
CA MET A 51 3.66 5.05 9.08
C MET A 51 2.78 6.06 8.34
N ASN A 52 3.00 6.26 7.04
CA ASN A 52 2.16 7.15 6.24
C ASN A 52 0.86 6.47 5.83
N ALA A 53 -0.24 7.21 5.94
CA ALA A 53 -1.56 6.84 5.43
C ALA A 53 -2.45 8.09 5.34
N ILE A 54 -3.17 8.26 4.23
CA ILE A 54 -4.15 9.35 4.06
C ILE A 54 -5.26 8.93 3.09
N GLU A 55 -6.49 9.43 3.33
CA GLU A 55 -7.68 9.07 2.53
C GLU A 55 -7.97 7.55 2.53
N LEU A 56 -7.57 6.85 3.59
CA LEU A 56 -7.87 5.43 3.84
C LEU A 56 -8.71 5.29 5.11
N GLU A 57 -9.61 4.32 5.13
CA GLU A 57 -10.33 3.88 6.32
C GLU A 57 -9.67 2.60 6.85
N ILE A 58 -9.08 2.64 8.04
CA ILE A 58 -8.46 1.45 8.66
C ILE A 58 -9.51 0.67 9.44
N THR A 59 -9.88 -0.51 8.93
CA THR A 59 -10.92 -1.37 9.52
C THR A 59 -10.34 -2.32 10.57
N GLU A 60 -9.10 -2.75 10.39
CA GLU A 60 -8.40 -3.69 11.27
C GLU A 60 -6.90 -3.38 11.33
N ALA A 61 -6.29 -3.57 12.50
CA ALA A 61 -4.85 -3.53 12.69
C ALA A 61 -4.48 -4.52 13.80
N GLU A 62 -3.57 -5.42 13.50
CA GLU A 62 -3.00 -6.41 14.42
C GLU A 62 -1.49 -6.44 14.26
N LEU A 63 -0.79 -6.71 15.35
CA LEU A 63 0.65 -6.93 15.37
C LEU A 63 0.93 -8.31 15.97
N THR A 64 1.65 -9.15 15.23
CA THR A 64 2.20 -10.41 15.74
C THR A 64 3.69 -10.24 16.03
N THR A 65 4.10 -10.42 17.29
CA THR A 65 5.51 -10.38 17.69
C THR A 65 6.23 -11.68 17.33
N ALA A 66 7.58 -11.69 17.34
CA ALA A 66 8.38 -12.88 17.00
C ALA A 66 8.11 -14.11 17.89
N ASP A 67 7.68 -13.91 19.14
CA ASP A 67 7.26 -14.98 20.07
C ASP A 67 5.80 -15.43 19.84
N GLY A 68 5.13 -14.90 18.82
CA GLY A 68 3.78 -15.29 18.40
C GLY A 68 2.64 -14.60 19.15
N ARG A 69 2.91 -13.59 19.99
CA ARG A 69 1.84 -12.85 20.68
C ARG A 69 1.15 -11.91 19.70
N ALA A 70 -0.18 -11.96 19.70
CA ALA A 70 -1.05 -11.05 18.97
C ALA A 70 -1.38 -9.83 19.84
N LEU A 71 -1.14 -8.64 19.30
CA LEU A 71 -1.43 -7.35 19.94
C LEU A 71 -2.33 -6.53 19.03
N THR A 72 -3.37 -5.93 19.60
CA THR A 72 -4.26 -5.02 18.87
C THR A 72 -3.94 -3.57 19.26
N PRO A 73 -3.19 -2.82 18.44
CA PRO A 73 -2.89 -1.43 18.75
C PRO A 73 -4.14 -0.55 18.68
N THR A 74 -4.14 0.51 19.48
CA THR A 74 -5.05 1.64 19.26
C THR A 74 -4.61 2.36 17.99
N ARG A 75 -5.53 2.54 17.04
CA ARG A 75 -5.24 3.15 15.74
C ARG A 75 -5.76 4.58 15.68
N SER A 76 -4.94 5.51 15.19
CA SER A 76 -5.36 6.88 14.91
C SER A 76 -4.76 7.40 13.59
N LEU A 77 -5.59 8.04 12.78
CA LEU A 77 -5.17 8.70 11.54
C LEU A 77 -5.05 10.19 11.79
N SER A 78 -3.93 10.77 11.36
CA SER A 78 -3.71 12.22 11.37
C SER A 78 -3.68 12.73 9.93
N THR A 79 -4.64 13.56 9.57
CA THR A 79 -4.68 14.23 8.26
C THR A 79 -3.64 15.35 8.14
N GLU A 80 -3.23 15.92 9.28
CA GLU A 80 -2.20 16.95 9.36
C GLU A 80 -0.83 16.38 9.01
N THR A 81 -0.43 15.29 9.66
CA THR A 81 0.88 14.63 9.42
C THR A 81 0.82 13.56 8.34
N GLU A 82 -0.37 13.19 7.85
CA GLU A 82 -0.60 12.12 6.87
C GLU A 82 -0.08 10.76 7.36
N THR A 83 -0.33 10.47 8.63
CA THR A 83 0.18 9.28 9.31
C THR A 83 -0.93 8.44 9.92
N LEU A 84 -0.72 7.13 9.86
CA LEU A 84 -1.34 6.17 10.76
C LEU A 84 -0.42 5.95 11.96
N ASN A 85 -0.94 6.20 13.16
CA ASN A 85 -0.30 5.87 14.42
C ASN A 85 -0.94 4.60 14.98
N LEU A 86 -0.11 3.66 15.40
CA LEU A 86 -0.48 2.44 16.09
C LEU A 86 0.16 2.48 17.49
N ASP A 87 -0.65 2.77 18.49
CA ASP A 87 -0.23 2.86 19.89
C ASP A 87 -0.47 1.52 20.61
N LEU A 88 0.59 0.95 21.18
CA LEU A 88 0.59 -0.33 21.88
C LEU A 88 0.49 -0.11 23.39
N ALA A 89 -0.21 -1.02 24.07
CA ALA A 89 -0.35 -0.99 25.53
C ALA A 89 0.97 -1.33 26.26
N GLU A 90 1.92 -1.94 25.56
CA GLU A 90 3.22 -2.36 26.07
C GLU A 90 4.36 -1.86 25.19
N THR A 91 5.55 -1.73 25.78
CA THR A 91 6.78 -1.42 25.03
C THR A 91 7.36 -2.72 24.48
N LEU A 92 7.54 -2.77 23.17
CA LEU A 92 8.19 -3.90 22.51
C LEU A 92 9.70 -3.73 22.52
N PRO A 93 10.47 -4.81 22.76
CA PRO A 93 11.91 -4.78 22.61
C PRO A 93 12.30 -4.76 21.13
N PRO A 94 13.57 -4.43 20.82
CA PRO A 94 14.13 -4.63 19.49
C PRO A 94 13.97 -6.09 19.03
N GLY A 95 13.58 -6.29 17.77
CA GLY A 95 13.22 -7.61 17.26
C GLY A 95 12.46 -7.56 15.95
N ASP A 96 12.03 -8.72 15.48
CA ASP A 96 11.16 -8.83 14.31
C ASP A 96 9.70 -8.94 14.75
N ALA A 97 8.81 -8.41 13.92
CA ALA A 97 7.36 -8.52 14.11
C ALA A 97 6.65 -8.42 12.76
N GLN A 98 5.36 -8.72 12.76
CA GLN A 98 4.51 -8.68 11.58
C GLN A 98 3.26 -7.85 11.87
N LEU A 99 3.01 -6.83 11.05
CA LEU A 99 1.77 -6.06 11.09
C LEU A 99 0.78 -6.62 10.08
N HIS A 100 -0.50 -6.62 10.42
CA HIS A 100 -1.60 -6.95 9.53
C HIS A 100 -2.61 -5.82 9.60
N ILE A 101 -2.88 -5.18 8.46
CA ILE A 101 -3.77 -4.03 8.39
C ILE A 101 -4.76 -4.25 7.26
N SER A 102 -6.05 -4.21 7.60
CA SER A 102 -7.15 -4.19 6.61
C SER A 102 -7.66 -2.76 6.47
N PHE A 103 -7.90 -2.33 5.24
CA PHE A 103 -8.31 -0.95 4.95
C PHE A 103 -9.23 -0.86 3.72
N LEU A 104 -9.97 0.25 3.65
CA LEU A 104 -10.77 0.66 2.51
C LEU A 104 -10.23 1.97 1.94
N GLY A 105 -10.36 2.15 0.63
CA GLY A 105 -10.01 3.40 -0.03
C GLY A 105 -10.91 3.69 -1.22
N GLN A 106 -10.75 4.90 -1.78
CA GLN A 106 -11.49 5.35 -2.95
C GLN A 106 -10.58 5.44 -4.17
N LEU A 107 -11.07 4.94 -5.30
CA LEU A 107 -10.48 5.19 -6.62
C LEU A 107 -10.83 6.62 -7.03
N ASN A 108 -10.02 7.57 -6.58
CA ASN A 108 -10.16 8.99 -6.86
C ASN A 108 -9.96 9.31 -8.35
N ASP A 109 -10.25 10.54 -8.76
CA ASP A 109 -10.05 11.08 -10.12
C ASP A 109 -8.97 12.17 -10.18
N LYS A 110 -8.08 12.21 -9.19
CA LYS A 110 -7.01 13.22 -9.03
C LYS A 110 -5.68 12.80 -9.65
N MET A 111 -5.63 11.69 -10.38
CA MET A 111 -4.43 11.12 -11.01
C MET A 111 -3.25 10.87 -10.04
N LYS A 112 -3.55 10.49 -8.80
CA LYS A 112 -2.55 10.21 -7.76
C LYS A 112 -3.01 9.11 -6.81
N GLY A 113 -2.06 8.41 -6.22
CA GLY A 113 -2.33 7.22 -5.42
C GLY A 113 -2.89 6.12 -6.29
N PHE A 114 -3.89 5.39 -5.80
CA PHE A 114 -4.66 4.43 -6.60
C PHE A 114 -5.96 5.08 -7.08
N TYR A 115 -6.04 5.36 -8.38
CA TYR A 115 -7.05 6.23 -8.97
C TYR A 115 -7.74 5.56 -10.15
N ARG A 116 -8.92 6.08 -10.54
CA ARG A 116 -9.63 5.62 -11.74
C ARG A 116 -9.22 6.45 -12.96
N SER A 117 -8.96 5.78 -14.07
CA SER A 117 -8.80 6.40 -15.39
C SER A 117 -9.98 6.01 -16.27
N LYS A 118 -10.57 7.00 -16.94
CA LYS A 118 -11.70 6.84 -17.85
C LYS A 118 -11.21 6.81 -19.29
N TYR A 119 -11.71 5.87 -20.09
CA TYR A 119 -11.42 5.76 -21.51
C TYR A 119 -12.66 5.28 -22.28
N THR A 120 -12.64 5.44 -23.59
CA THR A 120 -13.74 5.01 -24.46
C THR A 120 -13.27 3.88 -25.36
N LEU A 121 -14.10 2.85 -25.54
CA LEU A 121 -13.91 1.81 -26.55
C LEU A 121 -15.15 1.77 -27.45
N GLY A 122 -15.03 2.29 -28.67
CA GLY A 122 -16.19 2.56 -29.52
C GLY A 122 -17.07 3.65 -28.90
N ASP A 123 -18.34 3.34 -28.65
CA ASP A 123 -19.29 4.23 -27.98
C ASP A 123 -19.44 3.94 -26.47
N GLU A 124 -18.71 2.94 -25.94
CA GLU A 124 -18.79 2.54 -24.54
C GLU A 124 -17.73 3.25 -23.68
N GLU A 125 -18.20 3.87 -22.61
CA GLU A 125 -17.35 4.40 -21.55
C GLU A 125 -16.86 3.29 -20.61
N ARG A 126 -15.56 3.25 -20.36
CA ARG A 126 -14.90 2.25 -19.53
C ARG A 126 -13.95 2.89 -18.53
N TYR A 127 -13.67 2.14 -17.48
CA TYR A 127 -12.76 2.54 -16.41
C TYR A 127 -11.63 1.51 -16.24
N ALA A 128 -10.47 2.02 -15.87
CA ALA A 128 -9.31 1.28 -15.40
C ALA A 128 -8.87 1.82 -14.02
N ALA A 129 -8.26 0.99 -13.18
CA ALA A 129 -7.61 1.43 -11.96
C ALA A 129 -6.10 1.51 -12.21
N VAL A 130 -5.48 2.63 -11.84
CA VAL A 130 -4.08 2.95 -12.15
C VAL A 130 -3.41 3.53 -10.91
N THR A 131 -2.12 3.29 -10.74
CA THR A 131 -1.32 3.85 -9.64
C THR A 131 -0.38 4.92 -10.14
N GLN A 132 -0.34 6.07 -9.46
CA GLN A 132 0.70 7.09 -9.59
C GLN A 132 1.13 7.50 -8.18
N PHE A 133 2.27 6.98 -7.71
CA PHE A 133 2.70 7.15 -6.31
C PHE A 133 3.73 8.26 -6.12
N GLU A 134 4.42 8.68 -7.18
CA GLU A 134 5.40 9.74 -7.04
C GLU A 134 4.72 11.11 -6.79
N SER A 135 5.17 11.91 -5.82
CA SER A 135 6.31 11.65 -4.92
C SER A 135 5.95 10.99 -3.58
N THR A 136 4.71 11.14 -3.11
CA THR A 136 4.30 10.74 -1.75
C THR A 136 2.83 10.29 -1.72
N ASP A 137 2.38 9.55 -2.73
CA ASP A 137 0.99 9.13 -2.87
C ASP A 137 0.80 7.61 -2.74
N ALA A 138 1.86 6.83 -2.48
CA ALA A 138 1.72 5.42 -2.09
C ALA A 138 0.85 5.28 -0.82
N ARG A 139 1.01 6.24 0.11
CA ARG A 139 0.20 6.39 1.34
C ARG A 139 -1.31 6.57 1.13
N ARG A 140 -1.77 6.84 -0.11
CA ARG A 140 -3.19 6.88 -0.49
C ARG A 140 -3.72 5.53 -0.99
N CYS A 141 -2.82 4.60 -1.27
CA CYS A 141 -3.17 3.26 -1.73
C CYS A 141 -3.10 2.25 -0.58
N PHE A 142 -2.07 2.32 0.26
CA PHE A 142 -1.92 1.44 1.42
C PHE A 142 -1.06 2.11 2.50
N PRO A 143 -1.25 1.76 3.80
CA PRO A 143 -0.39 2.25 4.87
C PRO A 143 1.06 1.74 4.70
N CYS A 144 2.03 2.65 4.69
CA CYS A 144 3.43 2.30 4.43
C CYS A 144 4.43 3.36 4.92
N TRP A 145 5.71 2.98 4.99
CA TRP A 145 6.80 3.95 5.15
C TRP A 145 7.10 4.59 3.79
N ASP A 146 6.33 5.62 3.45
CA ASP A 146 6.35 6.31 2.15
C ASP A 146 7.47 7.36 2.08
N GLU A 147 8.70 6.89 2.28
CA GLU A 147 9.93 7.65 2.15
C GLU A 147 10.95 6.89 1.27
N PRO A 148 11.54 7.51 0.24
CA PRO A 148 12.37 6.81 -0.74
C PRO A 148 13.64 6.16 -0.16
N ALA A 149 14.10 6.62 1.01
CA ALA A 149 15.25 6.04 1.70
C ALA A 149 14.91 4.71 2.41
N ILE A 150 13.63 4.42 2.65
CA ILE A 150 13.16 3.25 3.40
C ILE A 150 12.72 2.19 2.39
N LYS A 151 13.66 1.31 2.02
CA LYS A 151 13.42 0.25 1.02
C LYS A 151 12.85 -1.02 1.66
N ALA A 152 12.00 -1.72 0.92
CA ALA A 152 11.46 -3.03 1.24
C ALA A 152 11.13 -3.80 -0.05
N THR A 153 10.92 -5.12 0.06
CA THR A 153 10.38 -5.94 -1.04
C THR A 153 8.85 -5.95 -1.03
N PHE A 154 8.22 -6.26 -2.16
CA PHE A 154 6.76 -6.27 -2.30
C PHE A 154 6.28 -7.54 -3.00
N ASP A 155 5.36 -8.24 -2.36
CA ASP A 155 4.58 -9.34 -2.92
C ASP A 155 3.15 -8.83 -3.14
N ILE A 156 2.76 -8.60 -4.40
CA ILE A 156 1.51 -7.92 -4.75
C ILE A 156 0.50 -8.91 -5.32
N THR A 157 -0.71 -8.93 -4.76
CA THR A 157 -1.86 -9.67 -5.25
C THR A 157 -2.98 -8.70 -5.64
N LEU A 158 -3.49 -8.81 -6.87
CA LEU A 158 -4.63 -8.05 -7.36
C LEU A 158 -5.82 -8.98 -7.61
N ALA A 159 -6.91 -8.80 -6.87
CA ALA A 159 -8.18 -9.47 -7.13
C ALA A 159 -9.01 -8.63 -8.09
N VAL A 160 -9.04 -9.01 -9.37
CA VAL A 160 -9.74 -8.30 -10.45
C VAL A 160 -10.85 -9.14 -11.05
N GLN A 161 -11.79 -8.50 -11.74
CA GLN A 161 -12.85 -9.19 -12.49
C GLN A 161 -12.23 -10.04 -13.63
N PRO A 162 -12.79 -11.21 -13.98
CA PRO A 162 -12.23 -12.12 -14.98
C PRO A 162 -11.92 -11.49 -16.34
N GLU A 163 -12.72 -10.51 -16.76
CA GLU A 163 -12.58 -9.77 -18.03
C GLU A 163 -11.52 -8.65 -17.98
N LYS A 164 -10.86 -8.44 -16.84
CA LYS A 164 -9.84 -7.42 -16.64
C LYS A 164 -8.46 -8.08 -16.57
N THR A 165 -7.47 -7.36 -17.12
CA THR A 165 -6.07 -7.74 -16.97
C THR A 165 -5.46 -6.95 -15.81
N ALA A 166 -4.71 -7.63 -14.94
CA ALA A 166 -3.96 -7.03 -13.85
C ALA A 166 -2.47 -6.99 -14.19
N LEU A 167 -1.84 -5.82 -14.00
CA LEU A 167 -0.41 -5.59 -14.26
C LEU A 167 0.23 -4.99 -13.01
N SER A 168 1.49 -5.33 -12.76
CA SER A 168 2.31 -4.80 -11.66
C SER A 168 3.79 -4.80 -12.07
N ASN A 169 4.70 -4.50 -11.15
CA ASN A 169 6.14 -4.39 -11.40
C ASN A 169 6.78 -5.72 -11.83
N MET A 170 6.39 -6.83 -11.19
CA MET A 170 6.91 -8.16 -11.49
C MET A 170 6.02 -8.89 -12.49
N VAL A 171 6.65 -9.73 -13.32
CA VAL A 171 5.93 -10.57 -14.27
C VAL A 171 5.13 -11.65 -13.56
N LEU A 172 3.95 -11.94 -14.10
CA LEU A 172 3.16 -13.09 -13.67
C LEU A 172 3.94 -14.39 -14.03
N PRO A 173 3.93 -15.43 -13.18
CA PRO A 173 4.58 -16.70 -13.50
C PRO A 173 4.11 -17.31 -14.83
N TYR A 174 2.86 -17.01 -15.22
CA TYR A 174 2.20 -17.46 -16.45
C TYR A 174 2.11 -16.36 -17.53
N TYR A 175 2.94 -15.31 -17.44
CA TYR A 175 2.93 -14.17 -18.38
C TYR A 175 2.99 -14.61 -19.84
N LYS A 176 3.92 -15.52 -20.16
CA LYS A 176 4.11 -16.02 -21.53
C LYS A 176 2.84 -16.70 -22.06
N ASP A 177 2.21 -17.54 -21.24
CA ASP A 177 1.04 -18.29 -21.65
C ASP A 177 -0.19 -17.38 -21.79
N TYR A 178 -0.30 -16.34 -20.95
CA TYR A 178 -1.43 -15.42 -20.97
C TYR A 178 -1.36 -14.39 -22.10
N PHE A 179 -0.22 -13.74 -22.29
CA PHE A 179 -0.06 -12.72 -23.33
C PHE A 179 0.39 -13.29 -24.68
N ASN A 180 0.76 -14.58 -24.73
CA ASN A 180 1.38 -15.22 -25.88
C ASN A 180 2.62 -14.46 -26.40
N ILE A 181 3.35 -13.81 -25.49
CA ILE A 181 4.54 -13.00 -25.77
C ILE A 181 5.65 -13.40 -24.79
N ALA A 182 6.88 -13.55 -25.28
CA ALA A 182 8.03 -13.86 -24.44
C ALA A 182 8.44 -12.66 -23.56
N TYR A 183 8.94 -12.94 -22.36
CA TYR A 183 9.57 -11.95 -21.47
C TYR A 183 11.07 -12.29 -21.27
N PRO A 184 11.99 -11.31 -21.28
CA PRO A 184 11.75 -9.87 -21.52
C PRO A 184 11.24 -9.61 -22.93
N LEU A 185 10.49 -8.52 -23.10
CA LEU A 185 9.95 -8.13 -24.41
C LEU A 185 11.09 -8.05 -25.43
N PRO A 186 10.88 -8.52 -26.68
CA PRO A 186 11.87 -8.41 -27.72
C PRO A 186 12.25 -6.94 -27.90
N LYS A 187 13.55 -6.66 -27.90
CA LYS A 187 14.04 -5.32 -28.21
C LYS A 187 13.77 -5.05 -29.69
N ILE A 188 13.07 -3.96 -29.95
CA ILE A 188 13.02 -3.36 -31.29
C ILE A 188 14.10 -2.28 -31.27
N ASP A 189 15.16 -2.48 -32.04
CA ASP A 189 16.13 -1.42 -32.29
C ASP A 189 15.41 -0.32 -33.08
N LEU A 190 15.47 0.92 -32.58
CA LEU A 190 14.88 2.11 -33.21
C LEU A 190 15.75 2.60 -34.36
#